data_AF-A0A9D1HIJ0-F1
#
_entry.id   AF-A0A9D1HIJ0-F1
#
_cell.length_a   1.000
_cell.length_b   1.000
_cell.length_c   1.000
_cell.angle_alpha   90.00
_cell.angle_beta   90.00
_cell.angle_gamma   90.00
#
_symmetry.space_group_name_H-M   'P 1'
#
loop_
_entity.id
_entity.type
_entity.pdbx_description
1 polymer ?
#
loop_
_entity_poly.entity_id
_entity_poly.type
_entity_poly.pdbx_seq_one_letter_code
_entity_poly.pdbx_strand_id
1 'polypeptide(L)'
;MKLHDIVAISGLSAKAPWHFMDVSGGYQSAYCQFISQAELEDWLAGSRRAADQYSAVELGIYLPDVYASELYYQEERGNSISTHSYMRMIHDLVEIDIENYDLLFAAFLVLHEYGHWLHFRRCHKSSLDYVVWLNRQLAPVENQREVLDMIPDSEPAKEALVAEHITAYNAMPQELSANKYALKHLAALYNKLLKKVQ
;
A
#
# COMPACT_ATOMS: atom_id res chain seq x y z
N MET A 1 2.46 18.05 5.08
CA MET A 1 3.59 17.33 5.72
C MET A 1 4.19 16.35 4.71
N LYS A 2 5.51 16.10 4.68
CA LYS A 2 6.11 15.08 3.80
C LYS A 2 5.91 13.67 4.35
N LEU A 3 5.87 12.66 3.48
CA LEU A 3 5.67 11.26 3.91
C LEU A 3 6.77 10.75 4.85
N HIS A 4 8.03 11.15 4.64
CA HIS A 4 9.11 10.76 5.54
C HIS A 4 8.92 11.28 6.97
N ASP A 5 8.35 12.48 7.14
CA ASP A 5 8.01 13.03 8.45
C ASP A 5 6.89 12.22 9.12
N ILE A 6 5.89 11.81 8.35
CA ILE A 6 4.80 10.96 8.85
C ILE A 6 5.34 9.62 9.34
N VAL A 7 6.26 8.99 8.59
CA VAL A 7 6.96 7.75 9.01
C VAL A 7 7.75 7.99 10.31
N ALA A 8 8.47 9.10 10.43
CA ALA A 8 9.20 9.44 11.63
C ALA A 8 8.27 9.61 12.85
N ILE A 9 7.19 10.38 12.71
CA ILE A 9 6.21 10.66 13.79
C ILE A 9 5.44 9.39 14.19
N SER A 10 5.21 8.48 13.25
CA SER A 10 4.57 7.18 13.53
C SER A 10 5.42 6.26 14.40
N GLY A 11 6.74 6.49 14.48
CA GLY A 11 7.69 5.63 15.17
C GLY A 11 7.94 4.31 14.44
N LEU A 12 7.76 4.29 13.12
CA LEU A 12 7.96 3.11 12.27
C LEU A 12 9.31 3.09 11.55
N SER A 13 10.07 4.20 11.53
CA SER A 13 11.34 4.32 10.79
C SER A 13 12.34 3.19 11.06
N ALA A 14 12.39 2.69 12.31
CA ALA A 14 13.31 1.62 12.72
C ALA A 14 12.67 0.22 12.71
N LYS A 15 11.41 0.08 12.29
CA LYS A 15 10.66 -1.19 12.34
C LYS A 15 10.56 -1.90 11.00
N ALA A 16 10.82 -1.18 9.91
CA ALA A 16 10.86 -1.69 8.56
C ALA A 16 11.94 -0.93 7.77
N PRO A 17 12.51 -1.51 6.70
CA PRO A 17 13.28 -0.75 5.73
C PRO A 17 12.33 0.15 4.95
N TRP A 18 12.55 1.46 5.02
CA TRP A 18 11.77 2.47 4.29
C TRP A 18 12.63 3.08 3.20
N HIS A 19 12.10 3.12 1.99
CA HIS A 19 12.74 3.67 0.80
C HIS A 19 11.90 4.83 0.29
N PHE A 20 12.50 6.01 0.18
CA PHE A 20 11.83 7.21 -0.32
C PHE A 20 12.24 7.45 -1.77
N MET A 21 11.27 7.33 -2.67
CA MET A 21 11.49 7.36 -4.11
C MET A 21 11.51 8.80 -4.62
N ASP A 22 12.49 9.11 -5.47
CA ASP A 22 12.47 10.34 -6.25
C ASP A 22 11.38 10.27 -7.31
N VAL A 23 10.53 11.30 -7.35
CA VAL A 23 9.40 11.40 -8.28
C VAL A 23 9.72 12.24 -9.52
N SER A 24 10.97 12.68 -9.69
CA SER A 24 11.42 13.46 -10.86
C SER A 24 11.18 12.73 -12.20
N GLY A 25 11.20 11.39 -12.19
CA GLY A 25 10.91 10.54 -13.35
C GLY A 25 9.43 10.16 -13.54
N GLY A 26 8.54 10.64 -12.67
CA GLY A 26 7.12 10.27 -12.64
C GLY A 26 6.66 9.79 -11.27
N TYR A 27 5.36 9.93 -11.02
CA TYR A 27 4.75 9.46 -9.78
C TYR A 27 4.65 7.93 -9.77
N GLN A 28 5.04 7.32 -8.65
CA GLN A 28 4.79 5.92 -8.35
C GLN A 28 4.09 5.84 -6.99
N SER A 29 2.97 5.10 -6.95
CA SER A 29 2.25 4.81 -5.72
C SER A 29 3.12 4.07 -4.72
N ALA A 30 2.71 4.09 -3.45
CA ALA A 30 3.39 3.31 -2.43
C ALA A 30 3.25 1.80 -2.68
N TYR A 31 4.28 1.04 -2.32
CA TYR A 31 4.26 -0.42 -2.42
C TYR A 31 5.27 -1.06 -1.48
N CYS A 32 5.11 -2.37 -1.28
CA CYS A 32 6.11 -3.21 -0.61
C CYS A 32 6.86 -4.10 -1.60
N GLN A 33 8.18 -4.07 -1.54
CA GLN A 33 9.05 -4.99 -2.27
C GLN A 33 9.44 -6.17 -1.37
N PHE A 34 8.95 -7.36 -1.72
CA PHE A 34 9.17 -8.59 -0.96
C PHE A 34 10.21 -9.52 -1.56
N ILE A 35 10.66 -9.27 -2.80
CA ILE A 35 11.67 -10.05 -3.51
C ILE A 35 12.68 -9.08 -4.14
N SER A 36 13.97 -9.42 -4.08
CA SER A 36 15.00 -8.62 -4.76
C SER A 36 14.97 -8.87 -6.27
N GLN A 37 15.45 -7.92 -7.06
CA GLN A 37 15.50 -8.07 -8.51
C GLN A 37 16.36 -9.27 -8.92
N ALA A 38 17.51 -9.46 -8.25
CA ALA A 38 18.40 -10.59 -8.50
C ALA A 38 17.76 -11.94 -8.17
N GLU A 39 16.96 -12.02 -7.09
CA GLU A 39 16.22 -13.23 -6.71
C GLU A 39 15.13 -13.57 -7.73
N LEU A 40 14.43 -12.55 -8.23
CA LEU A 40 13.43 -12.72 -9.29
C LEU A 40 14.07 -13.20 -10.60
N GLU A 41 15.18 -12.60 -11.02
CA GLU A 41 15.91 -12.99 -12.24
C GLU A 41 16.43 -14.43 -12.18
N ASP A 42 17.03 -14.83 -11.05
CA ASP A 42 17.48 -16.19 -10.86
C ASP A 42 16.31 -17.18 -10.94
N TRP A 43 15.19 -16.88 -10.27
CA TRP A 43 14.01 -17.73 -10.31
C TRP A 43 13.47 -17.90 -11.73
N LEU A 44 13.38 -16.81 -12.50
CA LEU A 44 12.95 -16.82 -13.90
C LEU A 44 13.92 -17.59 -14.81
N ALA A 45 15.22 -17.52 -14.54
CA ALA A 45 16.26 -18.25 -15.26
C ALA A 45 16.34 -19.75 -14.88
N GLY A 46 15.61 -20.17 -13.84
CA GLY A 46 15.70 -21.53 -13.31
C GLY A 46 16.98 -21.81 -12.52
N SER A 47 17.80 -20.78 -12.26
CA SER A 47 18.93 -20.86 -11.33
C SER A 47 18.43 -20.73 -9.89
N ARG A 48 19.12 -21.40 -8.95
CA ARG A 48 18.88 -21.20 -7.52
C ARG A 48 20.19 -20.93 -6.83
N ARG A 49 20.44 -19.66 -6.52
CA ARG A 49 21.50 -19.27 -5.59
C ARG A 49 21.03 -19.52 -4.16
N ALA A 50 21.98 -19.55 -3.25
CA ALA A 50 21.65 -19.63 -1.83
C ALA A 50 21.02 -18.30 -1.37
N ALA A 51 20.06 -18.37 -0.43
CA ALA A 51 19.25 -17.22 -0.02
C ALA A 51 20.08 -16.08 0.62
N ASP A 52 21.26 -16.39 1.17
CA ASP A 52 22.21 -15.44 1.73
C ASP A 52 22.94 -14.60 0.68
N GLN A 53 22.78 -14.92 -0.61
CA GLN A 53 23.40 -14.20 -1.72
C GLN A 53 22.53 -13.06 -2.27
N TYR A 54 21.29 -12.92 -1.78
CA TYR A 54 20.38 -11.86 -2.20
C TYR A 54 20.51 -10.63 -1.31
N SER A 55 20.48 -9.45 -1.95
CA SER A 55 20.57 -8.18 -1.24
C SER A 55 19.28 -7.91 -0.47
N ALA A 56 19.35 -7.97 0.86
CA ALA A 56 18.24 -7.57 1.72
C ALA A 56 17.95 -6.05 1.69
N VAL A 57 18.83 -5.27 1.05
CA VAL A 57 18.71 -3.80 0.97
C VAL A 57 17.53 -3.38 0.09
N GLU A 58 17.18 -4.16 -0.94
CA GLU A 58 16.06 -3.88 -1.84
C GLU A 58 14.69 -4.24 -1.25
N LEU A 59 14.67 -4.99 -0.15
CA LEU A 59 13.42 -5.38 0.50
C LEU A 59 12.95 -4.24 1.39
N GLY A 60 11.65 -3.97 1.38
CA GLY A 60 11.08 -2.94 2.25
C GLY A 60 9.83 -2.29 1.71
N ILE A 61 9.54 -1.14 2.28
CA ILE A 61 8.39 -0.31 1.96
C ILE A 61 8.88 0.89 1.18
N TYR A 62 8.31 1.10 0.00
CA TYR A 62 8.64 2.18 -0.91
C TYR A 62 7.53 3.22 -0.87
N LEU A 63 7.89 4.46 -0.59
CA LEU A 63 6.99 5.61 -0.58
C LEU A 63 7.51 6.70 -1.53
N PRO A 64 6.64 7.41 -2.28
CA PRO A 64 7.09 8.60 -3.00
C PRO A 64 7.54 9.70 -2.02
N ASP A 65 8.68 10.38 -2.27
CA ASP A 65 9.13 11.51 -1.43
C ASP A 65 8.34 12.79 -1.74
N VAL A 66 7.05 12.77 -1.41
CA VAL A 66 6.11 13.86 -1.69
C VAL A 66 5.40 14.33 -0.42
N TYR A 67 4.66 15.43 -0.57
CA TYR A 67 3.75 15.91 0.48
C TYR A 67 2.46 15.07 0.51
N ALA A 68 1.83 14.97 1.66
CA ALA A 68 0.54 14.31 1.84
C ALA A 68 -0.53 14.80 0.85
N SER A 69 -0.57 16.11 0.59
CA SER A 69 -1.47 16.72 -0.40
C SER A 69 -1.21 16.22 -1.82
N GLU A 70 0.05 16.09 -2.21
CA GLU A 70 0.45 15.59 -3.53
C GLU A 70 0.16 14.10 -3.65
N LEU A 71 0.43 13.30 -2.59
CA LEU A 71 0.05 11.89 -2.54
C LEU A 71 -1.45 11.73 -2.79
N TYR A 72 -2.29 12.44 -2.02
CA TYR A 72 -3.74 12.36 -2.15
C TYR A 72 -4.21 12.73 -3.56
N TYR A 73 -3.68 13.84 -4.11
CA TYR A 73 -4.02 14.29 -5.46
C TYR A 73 -3.67 13.26 -6.54
N GLN A 74 -2.47 12.66 -6.47
CA GLN A 74 -2.02 11.68 -7.46
C GLN A 74 -2.79 10.36 -7.35
N GLU A 75 -3.05 9.87 -6.14
CA GLU A 75 -3.86 8.66 -5.91
C GLU A 75 -5.31 8.86 -6.35
N GLU A 76 -5.92 10.02 -6.08
CA GLU A 76 -7.26 10.34 -6.56
C GLU A 76 -7.33 10.43 -8.08
N ARG A 77 -6.31 11.02 -8.72
CA ARG A 77 -6.23 11.14 -10.17
C ARG A 77 -5.98 9.79 -10.86
N GLY A 78 -5.18 8.91 -10.25
CA GLY A 78 -4.86 7.60 -10.79
C GLY A 78 -5.96 6.57 -10.57
N ASN A 79 -6.61 6.59 -9.40
CA ASN A 79 -7.65 5.63 -9.03
C ASN A 79 -8.63 6.22 -7.99
N SER A 80 -9.48 7.15 -8.44
CA SER A 80 -10.44 7.84 -7.58
C SER A 80 -11.34 6.87 -6.81
N ILE A 81 -11.81 5.79 -7.44
CA ILE A 81 -12.77 4.87 -6.81
C ILE A 81 -12.13 4.15 -5.60
N SER A 82 -10.91 3.65 -5.73
CA SER A 82 -10.20 3.01 -4.60
C SER A 82 -9.91 4.01 -3.48
N THR A 83 -9.45 5.22 -3.82
CA THR A 83 -9.18 6.29 -2.84
C THR A 83 -10.44 6.65 -2.06
N HIS A 84 -11.58 6.82 -2.75
CA HIS A 84 -12.87 7.07 -2.09
C HIS A 84 -13.32 5.90 -1.21
N SER A 85 -13.08 4.65 -1.63
CA SER A 85 -13.38 3.47 -0.81
C SER A 85 -12.57 3.46 0.49
N TYR A 86 -11.27 3.76 0.43
CA TYR A 86 -10.44 3.88 1.63
C TYR A 86 -10.92 5.01 2.55
N MET A 87 -11.24 6.17 1.99
CA MET A 87 -11.74 7.29 2.79
C MET A 87 -13.09 7.00 3.46
N ARG A 88 -13.98 6.22 2.82
CA ARG A 88 -15.20 5.73 3.46
C ARG A 88 -14.89 4.82 4.65
N MET A 89 -13.97 3.87 4.50
CA MET A 89 -13.56 2.99 5.62
C MET A 89 -12.92 3.76 6.78
N ILE A 90 -12.19 4.84 6.49
CA ILE A 90 -11.55 5.70 7.49
C ILE A 90 -12.58 6.54 8.24
N HIS A 91 -13.57 7.09 7.52
CA HIS A 91 -14.60 7.98 8.08
C HIS A 91 -15.42 7.32 9.19
N ASP A 92 -15.59 6.00 9.15
CA ASP A 92 -16.28 5.26 10.21
C ASP A 92 -15.51 5.22 11.55
N LEU A 93 -14.24 5.62 11.56
CA LEU A 93 -13.33 5.48 12.72
C LEU A 93 -12.82 6.80 13.30
N VAL A 94 -12.74 7.84 12.48
CA VAL A 94 -12.16 9.13 12.87
C VAL A 94 -13.10 10.22 12.37
N GLU A 95 -13.49 11.13 13.27
CA GLU A 95 -14.21 12.34 12.88
C GLU A 95 -13.28 13.18 12.00
N ILE A 96 -13.64 13.32 10.71
CA ILE A 96 -12.75 13.95 9.74
C ILE A 96 -13.07 15.44 9.63
N ASP A 97 -12.07 16.26 9.95
CA ASP A 97 -12.07 17.65 9.54
C ASP A 97 -11.62 17.74 8.07
N ILE A 98 -12.43 18.41 7.25
CA ILE A 98 -12.23 18.55 5.79
C ILE A 98 -10.84 19.12 5.48
N GLU A 99 -10.31 19.99 6.35
CA GLU A 99 -9.04 20.67 6.14
C GLU A 99 -7.81 19.75 6.18
N ASN A 100 -7.94 18.51 6.68
CA ASN A 100 -6.80 17.60 6.90
C ASN A 100 -7.01 16.19 6.30
N TYR A 101 -7.89 16.08 5.28
CA TYR A 101 -8.19 14.82 4.59
C TYR A 101 -6.96 14.15 3.99
N ASP A 102 -6.08 14.93 3.37
CA ASP A 102 -4.84 14.47 2.75
C ASP A 102 -3.87 13.87 3.77
N LEU A 103 -3.74 14.50 4.93
CA LEU A 103 -2.90 14.05 6.04
C LEU A 103 -3.42 12.76 6.64
N LEU A 104 -4.75 12.63 6.78
CA LEU A 104 -5.39 11.41 7.29
C LEU A 104 -5.20 10.25 6.31
N PHE A 105 -5.39 10.49 5.02
CA PHE A 105 -5.16 9.49 3.97
C PHE A 105 -3.68 9.05 3.93
N ALA A 106 -2.75 10.00 3.97
CA ALA A 106 -1.32 9.69 4.00
C ALA A 106 -0.93 8.88 5.25
N ALA A 107 -1.52 9.19 6.42
CA ALA A 107 -1.32 8.42 7.64
C ALA A 107 -1.85 6.99 7.51
N PHE A 108 -3.02 6.81 6.90
CA PHE A 108 -3.59 5.49 6.62
C PHE A 108 -2.67 4.69 5.70
N LEU A 109 -2.24 5.27 4.56
CA LEU A 109 -1.40 4.59 3.57
C LEU A 109 -0.04 4.18 4.15
N VAL A 110 0.62 5.04 4.93
CA VAL A 110 1.87 4.67 5.65
C VAL A 110 1.64 3.48 6.59
N LEU A 111 0.54 3.47 7.34
CA LEU A 111 0.24 2.35 8.24
C LEU A 111 -0.17 1.07 7.46
N HIS A 112 -0.86 1.22 6.33
CA HIS A 112 -1.31 0.14 5.48
C HIS A 112 -0.11 -0.61 4.88
N GLU A 113 0.83 0.11 4.27
CA GLU A 113 2.06 -0.48 3.74
C GLU A 113 2.89 -1.19 4.82
N TYR A 114 3.01 -0.56 5.99
CA TYR A 114 3.67 -1.22 7.12
C TYR A 114 2.92 -2.49 7.56
N GLY A 115 1.60 -2.51 7.42
CA GLY A 115 0.75 -3.68 7.65
C GLY A 115 1.06 -4.83 6.68
N HIS A 116 1.31 -4.55 5.39
CA HIS A 116 1.78 -5.57 4.44
C HIS A 116 3.15 -6.11 4.83
N TRP A 117 4.10 -5.23 5.18
CA TRP A 117 5.42 -5.63 5.66
C TRP A 117 5.32 -6.53 6.90
N LEU A 118 4.49 -6.15 7.85
CA LEU A 118 4.26 -6.94 9.06
C LEU A 118 3.64 -8.31 8.76
N HIS A 119 2.72 -8.38 7.80
CA HIS A 119 2.14 -9.63 7.33
C HIS A 119 3.22 -10.55 6.75
N PHE A 120 4.05 -10.04 5.83
CA PHE A 120 5.18 -10.77 5.26
C PHE A 120 6.09 -11.36 6.35
N ARG A 121 6.51 -10.55 7.34
CA ARG A 121 7.38 -10.99 8.43
C ARG A 121 6.75 -12.08 9.32
N ARG A 122 5.42 -12.12 9.42
CA ARG A 122 4.67 -13.09 10.24
C ARG A 122 4.35 -14.39 9.50
N CYS A 123 4.40 -14.40 8.17
CA CYS A 123 4.16 -15.62 7.41
C CYS A 123 5.29 -16.65 7.52
N HIS A 124 6.47 -16.25 8.02
CA HIS A 124 7.66 -17.10 8.14
C HIS A 124 8.04 -17.81 6.82
N LYS A 125 7.75 -17.17 5.69
CA LYS A 125 8.12 -17.61 4.33
C LYS A 125 9.41 -16.94 3.90
N SER A 126 10.15 -17.57 2.98
CA SER A 126 11.17 -16.86 2.21
C SER A 126 10.52 -15.78 1.35
N SER A 127 11.32 -14.81 0.88
CA SER A 127 10.90 -13.74 -0.02
C SER A 127 10.19 -14.30 -1.27
N LEU A 128 10.84 -15.20 -2.01
CA LEU A 128 10.26 -15.88 -3.15
C LEU A 128 8.99 -16.67 -2.81
N ASP A 129 9.00 -17.49 -1.75
CA ASP A 129 7.82 -18.30 -1.39
C ASP A 129 6.62 -17.43 -1.02
N TYR A 130 6.86 -16.28 -0.37
CA TYR A 130 5.82 -15.32 -0.06
C TYR A 130 5.23 -14.71 -1.33
N VAL A 131 6.07 -14.25 -2.26
CA VAL A 131 5.62 -13.66 -3.54
C VAL A 131 4.88 -14.69 -4.39
N VAL A 132 5.36 -15.92 -4.50
CA VAL A 132 4.68 -16.99 -5.23
C VAL A 132 3.32 -17.32 -4.59
N TRP A 133 3.27 -17.40 -3.26
CA TRP A 133 2.01 -17.61 -2.54
C TRP A 133 1.04 -16.45 -2.76
N LEU A 134 1.53 -15.21 -2.66
CA LEU A 134 0.75 -13.99 -2.85
C LEU A 134 0.17 -13.91 -4.26
N ASN A 135 0.97 -14.14 -5.30
CA ASN A 135 0.52 -14.13 -6.70
C ASN A 135 -0.59 -15.14 -6.97
N ARG A 136 -0.58 -16.31 -6.31
CA ARG A 136 -1.68 -17.28 -6.42
C ARG A 136 -3.00 -16.77 -5.82
N GLN A 137 -2.92 -15.91 -4.79
CA GLN A 137 -4.10 -15.26 -4.21
C GLN A 137 -4.57 -14.05 -5.03
N LEU A 138 -3.63 -13.31 -5.63
CA LEU A 138 -3.91 -12.13 -6.45
C LEU A 138 -4.51 -12.47 -7.81
N ALA A 139 -4.06 -13.55 -8.46
CA ALA A 139 -4.44 -13.85 -9.85
C ALA A 139 -5.96 -13.82 -10.14
N PRO A 140 -6.85 -14.36 -9.28
CA PRO A 140 -8.30 -14.24 -9.51
C PRO A 140 -8.82 -12.80 -9.47
N VAL A 141 -8.24 -11.96 -8.63
CA VAL A 141 -8.64 -10.55 -8.44
C VAL A 141 -8.07 -9.67 -9.56
N GLU A 142 -6.83 -9.93 -10.00
CA GLU A 142 -6.23 -9.30 -11.18
C GLU A 142 -7.01 -9.62 -12.45
N ASN A 143 -7.43 -10.87 -12.65
CA ASN A 143 -8.28 -11.22 -13.79
C ASN A 143 -9.61 -10.45 -13.80
N GLN A 144 -10.21 -10.21 -12.62
CA GLN A 144 -11.39 -9.36 -12.51
C GLN A 144 -11.07 -7.92 -12.88
N ARG A 145 -9.90 -7.40 -12.47
CA ARG A 145 -9.45 -6.05 -12.82
C ARG A 145 -9.31 -5.87 -14.33
N GLU A 146 -8.67 -6.81 -15.02
CA GLU A 146 -8.52 -6.78 -16.48
C GLU A 146 -9.87 -6.72 -17.18
N VAL A 147 -10.86 -7.49 -16.70
CA VAL A 147 -12.23 -7.46 -17.24
C VAL A 147 -12.88 -6.09 -17.00
N LEU A 148 -12.71 -5.51 -15.82
CA LEU A 148 -13.24 -4.17 -15.50
C LEU A 148 -12.64 -3.08 -16.38
N ASP A 149 -11.34 -3.16 -16.68
CA ASP A 149 -10.65 -2.20 -17.54
C ASP A 149 -11.15 -2.22 -18.99
N MET A 150 -11.76 -3.33 -19.44
CA MET A 150 -12.41 -3.43 -20.75
C MET A 150 -13.82 -2.83 -20.80
N ILE A 151 -14.45 -2.55 -19.65
CA ILE A 151 -15.79 -1.98 -19.57
C ILE A 151 -15.68 -0.45 -19.66
N PRO A 152 -16.42 0.25 -20.54
CA PRO A 152 -16.43 1.71 -20.57
C PRO A 152 -16.91 2.33 -19.25
N ASP A 153 -16.32 3.45 -18.83
CA ASP A 153 -16.73 4.16 -17.60
C ASP A 153 -18.17 4.68 -17.63
N SER A 154 -18.76 4.83 -18.82
CA SER A 154 -20.15 5.22 -18.99
C SER A 154 -21.15 4.11 -18.66
N GLU A 155 -20.70 2.86 -18.49
CA GLU A 155 -21.58 1.74 -18.18
C GLU A 155 -22.04 1.79 -16.71
N PRO A 156 -23.34 1.93 -16.42
CA PRO A 156 -23.84 2.04 -15.05
C PRO A 156 -23.51 0.83 -14.17
N ALA A 157 -23.37 -0.34 -14.78
CA ALA A 157 -23.00 -1.57 -14.07
C ALA A 157 -21.53 -1.59 -13.61
N LYS A 158 -20.66 -0.76 -14.20
CA LYS A 158 -19.22 -0.77 -13.90
C LYS A 158 -18.96 -0.39 -12.45
N GLU A 159 -19.65 0.62 -11.92
CA GLU A 159 -19.48 1.07 -10.53
C GLU A 159 -19.76 -0.07 -9.53
N ALA A 160 -20.84 -0.83 -9.74
CA ALA A 160 -21.19 -1.97 -8.90
C ALA A 160 -20.12 -3.08 -8.97
N LEU A 161 -19.64 -3.41 -10.18
CA LEU A 161 -18.60 -4.42 -10.36
C LEU A 161 -17.25 -3.98 -9.78
N VAL A 162 -16.91 -2.69 -9.85
CA VAL A 162 -15.71 -2.14 -9.20
C VAL A 162 -15.85 -2.25 -7.68
N ALA A 163 -17.02 -1.97 -7.11
CA ALA A 163 -17.25 -2.13 -5.67
C ALA A 163 -17.12 -3.61 -5.21
N GLU A 164 -17.62 -4.56 -6.01
CA GLU A 164 -17.43 -6.00 -5.76
C GLU A 164 -15.96 -6.39 -5.83
N HIS A 165 -15.23 -5.91 -6.84
CA HIS A 165 -13.80 -6.13 -6.98
C HIS A 165 -13.00 -5.57 -5.79
N ILE A 166 -13.28 -4.33 -5.37
CA ILE A 166 -12.65 -3.73 -4.18
C ILE A 166 -12.93 -4.55 -2.93
N THR A 167 -14.16 -5.09 -2.78
CA THR A 167 -14.52 -5.97 -1.66
C THR A 167 -13.70 -7.26 -1.68
N ALA A 168 -13.59 -7.90 -2.85
CA ALA A 168 -12.81 -9.12 -3.02
C ALA A 168 -11.31 -8.87 -2.77
N TYR A 169 -10.78 -7.75 -3.29
CA TYR A 169 -9.40 -7.31 -3.08
C TYR A 169 -9.12 -7.10 -1.60
N ASN A 170 -9.94 -6.31 -0.90
CA ASN A 170 -9.77 -6.02 0.53
C ASN A 170 -9.94 -7.25 1.43
N ALA A 171 -10.60 -8.31 0.95
CA ALA A 171 -10.74 -9.57 1.65
C ALA A 171 -9.51 -10.49 1.53
N MET A 172 -8.56 -10.18 0.63
CA MET A 172 -7.32 -10.95 0.52
C MET A 172 -6.55 -10.92 1.84
N PRO A 173 -5.87 -12.02 2.22
CA PRO A 173 -5.27 -12.12 3.56
C PRO A 173 -4.28 -10.98 3.89
N GLN A 174 -3.50 -10.56 2.89
CA GLN A 174 -2.53 -9.49 3.05
C GLN A 174 -3.24 -8.12 3.19
N GLU A 175 -4.26 -7.85 2.38
CA GLU A 175 -4.99 -6.58 2.37
C GLU A 175 -5.77 -6.42 3.66
N LEU A 176 -6.46 -7.49 4.06
CA LEU A 176 -7.16 -7.54 5.33
C LEU A 176 -6.22 -7.30 6.51
N SER A 177 -5.02 -7.90 6.49
CA SER A 177 -4.01 -7.69 7.53
C SER A 177 -3.52 -6.24 7.54
N ALA A 178 -3.26 -5.65 6.38
CA ALA A 178 -2.80 -4.28 6.23
C ALA A 178 -3.84 -3.26 6.68
N ASN A 179 -5.06 -3.37 6.15
CA ASN A 179 -6.23 -2.56 6.55
C ASN A 179 -6.48 -2.66 8.06
N LYS A 180 -6.48 -3.88 8.62
CA LYS A 180 -6.69 -4.07 10.07
C LYS A 180 -5.61 -3.39 10.91
N TYR A 181 -4.35 -3.41 10.47
CA TYR A 181 -3.29 -2.69 11.15
C TYR A 181 -3.50 -1.18 11.05
N ALA A 182 -3.73 -0.66 9.84
CA ALA A 182 -3.93 0.76 9.60
C ALA A 182 -5.08 1.33 10.43
N LEU A 183 -6.27 0.75 10.29
CA LEU A 183 -7.48 1.19 10.98
C LEU A 183 -7.33 1.16 12.51
N LYS A 184 -6.62 0.16 13.06
CA LYS A 184 -6.35 0.08 14.52
C LYS A 184 -5.47 1.22 15.03
N HIS A 185 -4.54 1.71 14.22
CA HIS A 185 -3.50 2.65 14.63
C HIS A 185 -3.71 4.08 14.13
N LEU A 186 -4.66 4.29 13.21
CA LEU A 186 -4.87 5.54 12.48
C LEU A 186 -5.20 6.72 13.40
N ALA A 187 -6.23 6.61 14.23
CA ALA A 187 -6.67 7.70 15.11
C ALA A 187 -5.52 8.21 16.01
N ALA A 188 -4.72 7.29 16.55
CA ALA A 188 -3.60 7.63 17.41
C ALA A 188 -2.45 8.32 16.64
N LEU A 189 -2.18 7.91 15.40
CA LEU A 189 -1.19 8.56 14.56
C LEU A 189 -1.67 9.94 14.12
N TYR A 190 -2.89 10.04 13.59
CA TYR A 190 -3.47 11.27 13.10
C TYR A 190 -3.48 12.38 14.15
N ASN A 191 -3.89 12.06 15.39
CA ASN A 191 -3.83 12.98 16.51
C ASN A 191 -2.41 13.49 16.85
N LYS A 192 -1.36 12.71 16.57
CA LYS A 192 0.04 13.16 16.73
C LYS A 192 0.45 14.10 15.60
N LEU A 193 -0.02 13.83 14.37
CA LEU A 193 0.30 14.64 13.21
C LEU A 193 -0.33 16.03 13.32
N LEU A 194 -1.60 16.13 13.73
CA LEU A 194 -2.29 17.42 13.92
C LEU A 194 -1.55 18.34 14.90
N LYS A 195 -1.02 17.79 16.01
CA LYS A 195 -0.22 18.53 16.99
C LYS A 195 1.13 19.05 16.47
N LYS A 196 1.55 18.63 15.27
CA LYS A 196 2.79 19.05 14.62
C LYS A 196 2.56 20.03 13.47
N VAL A 197 1.31 20.17 13.02
CA VAL A 197 0.89 21.10 11.97
C VAL A 197 0.37 22.41 12.57
N GLN A 198 -0.15 22.36 13.80
CA GLN A 198 -0.48 23.53 14.65
C GLN A 198 0.77 24.11 15.31
#